data_AF-A0A8T4NUY3-F1
#
_entry.id   AF-A0A8T4NUY3-F1
#
_cell.length_a   1.000
_cell.length_b   1.000
_cell.length_c   1.000
_cell.angle_alpha   90.00
_cell.angle_beta   90.00
_cell.angle_gamma   90.00
#
_symmetry.space_group_name_H-M   'P 1'
#
loop_
_entity.id
_entity.type
_entity.pdbx_description
1 polymer ?
#
loop_
_entity_poly.entity_id
_entity_poly.type
_entity_poly.pdbx_seq_one_letter_code
_entity_poly.pdbx_strand_id
1 'polypeptide(L)'
;MTKFNPLQKIDDGMLYLANRGVQAWNWTTGRTKYDLSTVLHMAATASDGAGYVLSNDPNYLLIFSISVFTTGICTITNELNNRREKNSSDVKVKPYLDDLDIPLSRFALGFSGWEFISAQMHKPPMKYTILANSVAFFSRSLAFYVNRAESLPLRKNVLARATEILKESSQPLPEFCKVGVNQRLEAMI
;
A
#
# COMPACT_ATOMS: atom_id res chain seq x y z
N MET A 1 -12.75 33.37 -12.25
CA MET A 1 -11.32 33.06 -11.99
C MET A 1 -11.23 32.28 -10.70
N THR A 2 -11.09 30.96 -10.76
CA THR A 2 -10.83 30.12 -9.59
C THR A 2 -9.44 30.45 -9.05
N LYS A 3 -9.37 30.87 -7.76
CA LYS A 3 -8.10 31.16 -7.09
C LYS A 3 -7.20 29.93 -7.15
N PHE A 4 -6.00 30.10 -7.71
CA PHE A 4 -4.97 29.08 -7.74
C PHE A 4 -4.57 28.74 -6.29
N ASN A 5 -4.89 27.53 -5.82
CA ASN A 5 -4.44 27.04 -4.52
C ASN A 5 -3.29 26.04 -4.73
N PRO A 6 -2.02 26.43 -4.49
CA PRO A 6 -0.88 25.56 -4.73
C PRO A 6 -0.91 24.29 -3.88
N LEU A 7 -1.51 24.34 -2.69
CA LEU A 7 -1.61 23.17 -1.80
C LEU A 7 -2.52 22.09 -2.38
N GLN A 8 -3.60 22.49 -3.07
CA GLN A 8 -4.52 21.55 -3.70
C GLN A 8 -3.85 20.79 -4.84
N LYS A 9 -3.00 21.46 -5.64
CA LYS A 9 -2.24 20.79 -6.71
C LYS A 9 -1.25 19.76 -6.18
N ILE A 10 -0.63 20.03 -5.03
CA ILE A 10 0.28 19.08 -4.39
C ILE A 10 -0.52 17.86 -3.89
N ASP A 11 -1.66 18.09 -3.23
CA ASP A 11 -2.55 17.02 -2.77
C ASP A 11 -3.03 16.13 -3.93
N ASP A 12 -3.48 16.75 -5.03
CA ASP A 12 -3.90 16.05 -6.25
C ASP A 12 -2.74 15.23 -6.85
N GLY A 13 -1.54 15.79 -6.88
CA GLY A 13 -0.33 15.11 -7.36
C GLY A 13 0.04 13.90 -6.49
N MET A 14 -0.01 14.06 -5.17
CA MET A 14 0.25 12.97 -4.23
C MET A 14 -0.80 11.86 -4.33
N LEU A 15 -2.08 12.22 -4.50
CA LEU A 15 -3.16 11.26 -4.69
C LEU A 15 -3.02 10.52 -6.03
N TYR A 16 -2.63 11.21 -7.11
CA TYR A 16 -2.33 10.57 -8.38
C TYR A 16 -1.20 9.53 -8.25
N LEU A 17 -0.12 9.88 -7.55
CA LEU A 17 0.98 8.94 -7.30
C LEU A 17 0.53 7.75 -6.45
N ALA A 18 -0.29 7.98 -5.42
CA ALA A 18 -0.82 6.92 -4.58
C ALA A 18 -1.72 5.96 -5.37
N ASN A 19 -2.60 6.48 -6.24
CA ASN A 19 -3.41 5.67 -7.14
C ASN A 19 -2.54 4.80 -8.05
N ARG A 20 -1.49 5.36 -8.66
CA ARG A 20 -0.54 4.59 -9.47
C ARG A 20 0.22 3.54 -8.65
N GLY A 21 0.62 3.89 -7.43
CA GLY A 21 1.27 2.97 -6.49
C GLY A 21 0.37 1.79 -6.12
N VAL A 22 -0.90 2.05 -5.80
CA VAL A 22 -1.91 1.01 -5.51
C VAL A 22 -2.16 0.13 -6.74
N GLN A 23 -2.24 0.72 -7.94
CA GLN A 23 -2.34 -0.06 -9.18
C GLN A 23 -1.14 -0.97 -9.39
N ALA A 24 0.08 -0.46 -9.20
CA ALA A 24 1.31 -1.23 -9.34
C ALA A 24 1.38 -2.35 -8.27
N TRP A 25 1.00 -2.05 -7.03
CA TRP A 25 0.94 -3.03 -5.94
C TRP A 25 -0.07 -4.14 -6.22
N ASN A 26 -1.31 -3.78 -6.60
CA ASN A 26 -2.35 -4.72 -6.96
C ASN A 26 -1.93 -5.57 -8.17
N TRP A 27 -1.28 -4.95 -9.17
CA TRP A 27 -0.76 -5.68 -10.31
C TRP A 27 0.33 -6.68 -9.89
N THR A 28 1.33 -6.25 -9.13
CA THR A 28 2.47 -7.09 -8.71
C THR A 28 2.04 -8.24 -7.80
N THR A 29 1.30 -7.92 -6.74
CA THR A 29 1.03 -8.83 -5.63
C THR A 29 -0.36 -9.47 -5.66
N GLY A 30 -1.29 -8.92 -6.45
CA GLY A 30 -2.71 -9.29 -6.40
C GLY A 30 -3.46 -8.81 -5.15
N ARG A 31 -2.80 -8.05 -4.27
CA ARG A 31 -3.35 -7.59 -2.99
C ARG A 31 -4.08 -6.25 -3.10
N THR A 32 -4.81 -5.88 -2.05
CA THR A 32 -5.61 -4.64 -1.99
C THR A 32 -4.77 -3.44 -1.56
N LYS A 33 -5.39 -2.25 -1.57
CA LYS A 33 -4.77 -1.04 -1.00
C LYS A 33 -4.60 -1.12 0.53
N TYR A 34 -5.54 -1.77 1.24
CA TYR A 34 -5.47 -1.90 2.70
C TYR A 34 -4.35 -2.85 3.14
N ASP A 35 -4.03 -3.87 2.32
CA ASP A 35 -2.83 -4.68 2.53
C ASP A 35 -1.56 -3.83 2.44
N LEU A 36 -1.46 -2.93 1.45
CA LEU A 36 -0.34 -2.01 1.31
C LEU A 36 -0.27 -1.01 2.47
N SER A 37 -1.39 -0.40 2.85
CA SER A 37 -1.49 0.52 3.97
C SER A 37 -1.02 -0.13 5.28
N THR A 38 -1.44 -1.37 5.53
CA THR A 38 -1.01 -2.15 6.69
C THR A 38 0.50 -2.35 6.72
N VAL A 39 1.10 -2.73 5.59
CA VAL A 39 2.56 -2.88 5.48
C VAL A 39 3.28 -1.56 5.78
N LEU A 40 2.76 -0.44 5.27
CA LEU A 40 3.34 0.89 5.52
C LEU A 40 3.25 1.30 7.00
N HIS A 41 2.13 1.04 7.67
CA HIS A 41 2.00 1.30 9.10
C HIS A 41 2.91 0.40 9.95
N MET A 42 3.08 -0.87 9.58
CA MET A 42 4.02 -1.77 10.23
C MET A 42 5.47 -1.33 10.03
N ALA A 43 5.86 -0.93 8.82
CA ALA A 43 7.18 -0.40 8.52
C ALA A 43 7.48 0.87 9.32
N ALA A 44 6.48 1.74 9.48
CA ALA A 44 6.62 2.94 10.29
C ALA A 44 6.87 2.62 11.77
N THR A 45 6.09 1.70 12.33
CA THR A 45 6.22 1.27 13.73
C THR A 45 7.55 0.58 14.00
N ALA A 46 7.99 -0.28 13.07
CA ALA A 46 9.31 -0.92 13.16
C ALA A 46 10.43 0.13 13.14
N SER A 47 10.27 1.18 12.33
CA SER A 47 11.22 2.29 12.27
C SER A 47 11.25 3.09 13.57
N ASP A 48 10.08 3.44 14.14
CA ASP A 48 10.00 4.10 15.46
C ASP A 48 10.67 3.25 16.56
N GLY A 49 10.46 1.93 16.53
CA GLY A 49 11.08 0.98 17.45
C GLY A 49 12.61 0.95 17.32
N ALA A 50 13.13 0.98 16.10
CA ALA A 50 14.56 1.13 15.87
C ALA A 50 15.08 2.48 16.40
N GLY A 51 14.31 3.56 16.22
CA GLY A 51 14.61 4.88 16.77
C GLY A 51 14.74 4.87 18.30
N TYR A 52 13.83 4.17 19.00
CA TYR A 52 13.87 3.97 20.45
C TYR A 52 15.13 3.23 20.92
N VAL A 53 15.43 2.08 20.32
CA VAL A 53 16.60 1.28 20.70
C VAL A 53 17.89 2.09 20.54
N LEU A 54 17.94 2.95 19.53
CA LEU A 54 19.10 3.77 19.24
C LEU A 54 19.16 5.06 20.07
N SER A 55 18.04 5.56 20.58
CA SER A 55 18.01 6.78 21.40
C SER A 55 18.34 6.53 22.87
N ASN A 56 18.05 5.33 23.38
CA ASN A 56 18.22 4.94 24.78
C ASN A 56 17.57 5.93 25.77
N ASP A 57 16.54 6.64 25.34
CA ASP A 57 15.79 7.62 26.13
C ASP A 57 14.44 7.00 26.56
N PRO A 58 14.14 6.95 27.87
CA PRO A 58 12.90 6.36 28.37
C PRO A 58 11.62 7.04 27.87
N ASN A 59 11.66 8.31 27.48
CA ASN A 59 10.50 9.01 26.91
C ASN A 59 10.05 8.40 25.58
N TYR A 60 10.98 7.80 24.83
CA TYR A 60 10.66 7.14 23.56
C TYR A 60 9.88 5.83 23.77
N LEU A 61 9.87 5.24 24.97
CA LEU A 61 9.03 4.06 25.26
C LEU A 61 7.54 4.40 25.16
N LEU A 62 7.13 5.55 25.70
CA LEU A 62 5.74 6.01 25.62
C LEU A 62 5.35 6.30 24.16
N ILE A 63 6.23 6.98 23.43
CA ILE A 63 6.02 7.31 22.01
C ILE A 63 5.88 6.03 21.18
N PHE A 64 6.79 5.08 21.36
CA PHE A 64 6.73 3.79 20.69
C PHE A 64 5.46 3.02 21.05
N SER A 65 5.01 3.07 22.30
CA SER A 65 3.76 2.40 22.73
C SER A 65 2.52 2.99 22.03
N ILE A 66 2.44 4.32 21.92
CA ILE A 66 1.36 5.00 21.17
C ILE A 66 1.44 4.66 19.68
N SER A 67 2.65 4.60 19.12
CA SER A 67 2.90 4.19 17.74
C SER A 67 2.42 2.76 17.45
N VAL A 68 2.74 1.80 18.31
CA VAL A 68 2.26 0.41 18.23
C VAL A 68 0.73 0.36 18.34
N PHE A 69 0.16 1.08 19.30
CA PHE A 69 -1.29 1.12 19.51
C PHE A 69 -2.04 1.66 18.29
N THR A 70 -1.61 2.82 17.77
CA THR A 70 -2.23 3.45 16.59
C THR A 70 -2.12 2.55 15.35
N THR A 71 -0.96 1.94 15.12
CA THR A 71 -0.78 0.96 14.03
C THR A 71 -1.65 -0.28 14.21
N GLY A 72 -1.84 -0.75 15.44
CA GLY A 72 -2.75 -1.85 15.75
C GLY A 72 -4.19 -1.53 15.33
N ILE A 73 -4.70 -0.35 15.68
CA ILE A 73 -6.04 0.10 15.27
C ILE A 73 -6.11 0.23 13.74
N CYS A 74 -5.15 0.88 13.09
CA CYS A 74 -5.13 0.99 11.63
C CYS A 74 -5.15 -0.38 10.95
N THR A 75 -4.38 -1.34 11.46
CA THR A 75 -4.31 -2.71 10.92
C THR A 75 -5.65 -3.42 11.07
N ILE A 76 -6.32 -3.30 12.22
CA ILE A 76 -7.64 -3.87 12.44
C ILE A 76 -8.67 -3.26 11.49
N THR A 77 -8.69 -1.93 11.36
CA THR A 77 -9.61 -1.23 10.44
C THR A 77 -9.35 -1.64 8.99
N ASN A 78 -8.08 -1.69 8.57
CA ASN A 78 -7.67 -2.15 7.24
C ASN A 78 -8.10 -3.60 6.97
N GLU A 79 -7.94 -4.50 7.95
CA GLU A 79 -8.36 -5.90 7.82
C GLU A 79 -9.88 -6.04 7.69
N LEU A 80 -10.64 -5.24 8.45
CA LEU A 80 -12.10 -5.19 8.33
C LEU A 80 -12.54 -4.69 6.95
N ASN A 81 -11.88 -3.65 6.43
CA ASN A 81 -12.13 -3.13 5.09
C ASN A 81 -11.76 -4.15 4.00
N ASN A 82 -10.64 -4.85 4.17
CA ASN A 82 -10.19 -5.94 3.30
C ASN A 82 -11.20 -7.09 3.20
N ARG A 83 -11.71 -7.56 4.33
CA ARG A 83 -12.72 -8.62 4.37
C ARG A 83 -13.98 -8.19 3.66
N ARG A 84 -14.36 -6.92 3.79
CA ARG A 84 -15.51 -6.35 3.09
C ARG A 84 -15.28 -6.27 1.58
N GLU A 85 -14.15 -5.74 1.11
CA GLU A 85 -13.83 -5.70 -0.33
C GLU A 85 -13.79 -7.10 -0.95
N LYS A 86 -13.27 -8.09 -0.21
CA LYS A 86 -13.25 -9.49 -0.67
C LYS A 86 -14.64 -10.12 -0.72
N ASN A 87 -15.53 -9.76 0.20
CA ASN A 87 -16.87 -10.32 0.31
C ASN A 87 -17.93 -9.55 -0.50
N SER A 88 -17.65 -8.31 -0.91
CA SER A 88 -18.61 -7.41 -1.57
C SER A 88 -18.68 -7.58 -3.08
N SER A 89 -18.52 -8.79 -3.62
CA SER A 89 -18.57 -9.04 -5.07
C SER A 89 -19.87 -8.56 -5.74
N ASP A 90 -20.95 -8.28 -4.98
CA ASP A 90 -22.26 -7.95 -5.54
C ASP A 90 -22.95 -6.67 -5.04
N VAL A 91 -22.37 -5.89 -4.11
CA VAL A 91 -23.09 -4.73 -3.56
C VAL A 91 -22.22 -3.47 -3.51
N LYS A 92 -22.56 -2.48 -4.36
CA LYS A 92 -22.06 -1.10 -4.32
C LYS A 92 -22.56 -0.36 -3.07
N VAL A 93 -22.15 -0.77 -1.88
CA VAL A 93 -22.36 0.03 -0.66
C VAL A 93 -21.09 0.85 -0.43
N LYS A 94 -21.17 2.17 -0.62
CA LYS A 94 -20.12 3.08 -0.11
C LYS A 94 -20.12 2.99 1.41
N PRO A 95 -19.03 2.56 2.07
CA PRO A 95 -19.10 2.16 3.46
C PRO A 95 -18.70 3.31 4.40
N TYR A 96 -19.48 3.46 5.48
CA TYR A 96 -19.26 4.32 6.65
C TYR A 96 -17.91 4.09 7.39
N LEU A 97 -17.12 3.08 7.00
CA LEU A 97 -15.82 2.72 7.60
C LEU A 97 -14.62 3.29 6.83
N ASP A 98 -14.77 3.60 5.53
CA ASP A 98 -13.78 4.44 4.83
C ASP A 98 -13.69 5.82 5.48
N ASP A 99 -14.82 6.30 6.01
CA ASP A 99 -14.91 7.56 6.74
C ASP A 99 -14.18 7.54 8.09
N LEU A 100 -13.84 6.36 8.64
CA LEU A 100 -13.05 6.22 9.88
C LEU A 100 -11.55 5.99 9.61
N ASP A 101 -11.22 5.30 8.51
CA ASP A 101 -9.84 5.02 8.13
C ASP A 101 -9.05 6.28 7.79
N ILE A 102 -9.67 7.24 7.09
CA ILE A 102 -9.03 8.51 6.72
C ILE A 102 -8.71 9.37 7.97
N PRO A 103 -9.64 9.63 8.92
CA PRO A 103 -9.34 10.32 10.17
C PRO A 103 -8.27 9.63 11.01
N LEU A 104 -8.31 8.29 11.12
CA LEU A 104 -7.33 7.55 11.90
C LEU A 104 -5.93 7.63 11.27
N SER A 105 -5.85 7.47 9.96
CA SER A 105 -4.61 7.64 9.20
C SER A 105 -4.07 9.08 9.30
N ARG A 106 -4.95 10.08 9.31
CA ARG A 106 -4.59 11.48 9.53
C ARG A 106 -4.04 11.71 10.95
N PHE A 107 -4.65 11.09 11.96
CA PHE A 107 -4.15 11.15 13.34
C PHE A 107 -2.76 10.52 13.43
N ALA A 108 -2.57 9.32 12.88
CA ALA A 108 -1.27 8.64 12.86
C ALA A 108 -0.18 9.48 12.15
N LEU A 109 -0.53 10.10 11.01
CA LEU A 109 0.36 11.03 10.31
C LEU A 109 0.71 12.26 11.16
N GLY A 110 -0.29 12.89 11.78
CA GLY A 110 -0.09 14.04 12.66
C GLY A 110 0.82 13.72 13.84
N PHE A 111 0.63 12.56 14.47
CA PHE A 111 1.46 12.08 15.56
C PHE A 111 2.93 11.89 15.13
N SER A 112 3.19 11.25 14.00
CA SER A 112 4.57 11.12 13.50
C SER A 112 5.19 12.42 13.01
N GLY A 113 4.39 13.38 12.54
CA GLY A 113 4.87 14.73 12.23
C GLY A 113 5.36 15.44 13.49
N TRP A 114 4.59 15.35 14.57
CA TRP A 114 4.99 15.86 15.88
C TRP A 114 6.28 15.21 16.39
N GLU A 115 6.37 13.89 16.32
CA GLU A 115 7.55 13.13 16.74
C GLU A 115 8.80 13.48 15.92
N PHE A 116 8.65 13.62 14.60
CA PHE A 116 9.77 14.03 13.74
C PHE A 116 10.29 15.41 14.14
N ILE A 117 9.40 16.37 14.37
CA ILE A 117 9.78 17.73 14.80
C ILE A 117 10.45 17.70 16.17
N SER A 118 9.91 16.96 17.14
CA SER A 118 10.46 16.91 18.51
C SER A 118 11.85 16.25 18.55
N ALA A 119 12.10 15.24 17.73
CA ALA A 119 13.41 14.61 17.59
C ALA A 119 14.48 15.57 17.04
N GLN A 120 14.10 16.51 16.16
CA GLN A 120 15.01 17.53 15.63
C GLN A 120 15.35 18.63 16.63
N MET A 121 14.49 18.86 17.62
CA MET A 121 14.72 19.87 18.66
C MET A 121 15.66 19.39 19.78
N HIS A 122 15.88 18.07 19.90
CA HIS A 122 16.82 17.52 20.88
C HIS A 122 18.28 17.81 20.49
N LYS A 123 19.09 18.25 21.47
CA LYS A 123 20.53 18.50 21.29
C LYS A 123 21.36 17.55 22.16
N PRO A 124 22.35 16.83 21.59
CA PRO A 124 22.65 16.71 20.16
C PRO A 124 21.62 15.83 19.42
N PRO A 125 21.32 16.12 18.14
CA PRO A 125 20.46 15.28 17.34
C PRO A 125 21.09 13.89 17.16
N MET A 126 20.42 12.86 17.65
CA MET A 126 20.86 11.48 17.43
C MET A 126 20.58 11.09 15.97
N LYS A 127 21.64 11.07 15.15
CA LYS A 127 21.56 10.89 13.68
C LYS A 127 20.66 9.73 13.25
N TYR A 128 20.75 8.59 13.95
CA TYR A 128 19.98 7.39 13.63
C TYR A 128 18.51 7.48 14.07
N THR A 129 18.22 8.16 15.18
CA THR A 129 16.85 8.44 15.62
C THR A 129 16.13 9.36 14.64
N ILE A 130 16.82 10.37 14.11
CA ILE A 130 16.26 11.21 13.05
C ILE A 130 15.93 10.40 11.79
N LEU A 131 16.83 9.50 11.37
CA LEU A 131 16.58 8.65 10.22
C LEU A 131 15.36 7.74 10.43
N ALA A 132 15.30 7.06 11.57
CA ALA A 132 14.18 6.22 11.98
C ALA A 132 12.84 6.97 11.93
N ASN A 133 12.77 8.14 12.56
CA ASN A 133 11.56 8.95 12.63
C ASN A 133 11.19 9.54 11.26
N SER A 134 12.17 9.82 10.41
CA SER A 134 11.93 10.24 9.02
C SER A 134 11.24 9.12 8.24
N VAL A 135 11.78 7.91 8.28
CA VAL A 135 11.20 6.75 7.58
C VAL A 135 9.79 6.47 8.08
N ALA A 136 9.56 6.59 9.38
CA ALA A 136 8.24 6.42 9.96
C ALA A 136 7.23 7.47 9.50
N PHE A 137 7.63 8.75 9.51
CA PHE A 137 6.81 9.85 9.01
C PHE A 137 6.46 9.69 7.53
N PHE A 138 7.45 9.36 6.68
CA PHE A 138 7.21 9.12 5.25
C PHE A 138 6.30 7.90 5.02
N SER A 139 6.50 6.82 5.78
CA SER A 139 5.69 5.61 5.65
C SER A 139 4.23 5.86 6.03
N ARG A 140 3.95 6.58 7.13
CA ARG A 140 2.58 6.97 7.50
C ARG A 140 1.97 8.00 6.55
N SER A 141 2.79 8.88 5.97
CA SER A 141 2.34 9.79 4.92
C SER A 141 1.86 9.01 3.69
N LEU A 142 2.64 8.03 3.25
CA LEU A 142 2.25 7.14 2.16
C LEU A 142 1.00 6.35 2.51
N ALA A 143 0.90 5.78 3.71
CA ALA A 143 -0.28 5.04 4.16
C ALA A 143 -1.55 5.90 4.12
N PHE A 144 -1.47 7.15 4.56
CA PHE A 144 -2.57 8.11 4.49
C PHE A 144 -3.08 8.33 3.05
N TYR A 145 -2.17 8.52 2.09
CA TYR A 145 -2.58 8.69 0.69
C TYR A 145 -3.04 7.38 0.05
N VAL A 146 -2.47 6.23 0.43
CA VAL A 146 -2.92 4.91 -0.02
C VAL A 146 -4.35 4.64 0.44
N ASN A 147 -4.70 4.99 1.68
CA ASN A 147 -6.07 4.82 2.18
C ASN A 147 -7.08 5.71 1.44
N ARG A 148 -6.65 6.91 1.01
CA ARG A 148 -7.43 7.81 0.15
C ARG A 148 -7.51 7.38 -1.32
N ALA A 149 -6.63 6.49 -1.77
CA ALA A 149 -6.59 6.04 -3.15
C ALA A 149 -7.86 5.23 -3.51
N GLU A 150 -8.14 5.16 -4.80
CA GLU A 150 -9.25 4.39 -5.33
C GLU A 150 -9.08 2.89 -5.03
N SER A 151 -10.15 2.25 -4.59
CA SER A 151 -10.20 0.81 -4.43
C SER A 151 -10.17 0.12 -5.79
N LEU A 152 -9.35 -0.93 -5.91
CA LEU A 152 -9.24 -1.74 -7.12
C LEU A 152 -9.71 -3.16 -6.85
N PRO A 153 -10.32 -3.83 -7.84
CA PRO A 153 -10.70 -5.23 -7.69
C PRO A 153 -9.47 -6.10 -7.43
N LEU A 154 -9.64 -7.16 -6.63
CA LEU A 154 -8.58 -8.15 -6.42
C LEU A 154 -8.19 -8.81 -7.73
N ARG A 155 -6.89 -9.02 -7.91
CA ARG A 155 -6.31 -9.66 -9.10
C ARG A 155 -5.45 -10.84 -8.69
N LYS A 156 -5.24 -11.77 -9.62
CA LYS A 156 -4.16 -12.76 -9.48
C LYS A 156 -2.81 -12.03 -9.51
N ASN A 157 -1.85 -12.50 -8.71
CA ASN A 157 -0.50 -11.95 -8.71
C ASN A 157 0.17 -12.15 -10.09
N VAL A 158 1.26 -11.42 -10.38
CA VAL A 158 1.95 -11.50 -11.69
C VAL A 158 2.43 -12.90 -11.98
N LEU A 159 2.97 -13.59 -10.97
CA LEU A 159 3.51 -14.93 -11.13
C LEU A 159 2.43 -15.94 -11.53
N ALA A 160 1.26 -15.93 -10.90
CA ALA A 160 0.15 -16.80 -11.25
C ALA A 160 -0.33 -16.56 -12.68
N ARG A 161 -0.39 -15.29 -13.11
CA ARG A 161 -0.74 -14.95 -14.50
C ARG A 161 0.32 -15.42 -15.49
N ALA A 162 1.60 -15.24 -15.17
CA ALA A 162 2.70 -15.72 -15.99
C ALA A 162 2.66 -17.25 -16.12
N THR A 163 2.36 -17.97 -15.03
CA THR A 163 2.21 -19.43 -15.07
C THR A 163 0.98 -19.89 -15.85
N GLU A 164 -0.13 -19.13 -15.84
CA GLU A 164 -1.31 -19.44 -16.65
C GLU A 164 -1.02 -19.29 -18.14
N ILE A 165 -0.36 -18.20 -18.54
CA ILE A 165 0.07 -17.98 -19.93
C ILE A 165 1.03 -19.10 -20.38
N LEU A 166 1.99 -19.48 -19.53
CA LEU A 166 2.89 -20.60 -19.82
C LEU A 166 2.12 -21.91 -19.98
N LYS A 167 1.16 -22.19 -19.10
CA LYS A 167 0.33 -23.39 -19.17
C LYS A 167 -0.53 -23.42 -20.44
N GLU A 168 -1.13 -22.31 -20.83
CA GLU A 168 -1.88 -22.17 -22.09
C GLU A 168 -0.96 -22.35 -23.31
N SER A 169 0.25 -21.79 -23.29
CA SER A 169 1.23 -21.97 -24.38
C SER A 169 1.79 -23.39 -24.47
N SER A 170 1.71 -24.17 -23.38
CA SER A 170 2.14 -25.57 -23.33
C SER A 170 1.05 -26.57 -23.74
N GLN A 171 -0.19 -26.10 -23.96
CA GLN A 171 -1.25 -26.96 -24.49
C GLN A 171 -0.92 -27.32 -25.96
N PRO A 172 -1.04 -28.60 -26.35
CA PRO A 172 -0.83 -28.98 -27.74
C PRO A 172 -1.80 -28.22 -28.63
N LEU A 173 -1.28 -27.64 -29.73
CA LEU A 173 -2.07 -26.93 -30.74
C LEU A 173 -3.35 -27.73 -31.08
N PRO A 174 -4.51 -27.08 -31.18
CA PRO A 174 -5.75 -27.76 -31.56
C PRO A 174 -5.55 -28.52 -32.86
N GLU A 175 -6.11 -29.73 -32.96
CA GLU A 175 -5.89 -30.68 -34.07
C GLU A 175 -6.17 -30.09 -35.46
N PHE A 176 -6.96 -29.01 -35.55
CA PHE A 176 -7.17 -28.25 -36.78
C PHE A 176 -5.88 -27.68 -37.41
N CYS A 177 -4.81 -27.45 -36.63
CA CYS A 177 -3.50 -27.06 -37.19
C CYS A 177 -2.68 -28.25 -37.72
N LYS A 178 -3.03 -29.50 -37.38
CA LYS A 178 -2.33 -30.69 -37.90
C LYS A 178 -2.83 -31.11 -39.28
N VAL A 179 -4.09 -30.79 -39.61
CA VAL A 179 -4.70 -31.15 -40.90
C VAL A 179 -4.15 -30.29 -42.05
N GLY A 180 -3.83 -29.02 -41.80
CA GLY A 180 -3.32 -28.10 -42.83
C GLY A 180 -1.86 -28.34 -43.25
N VAL A 181 -1.07 -29.07 -42.47
CA VAL A 181 0.34 -29.38 -42.80
C VAL A 181 0.43 -30.63 -43.68
N ASN A 182 -0.40 -31.66 -43.42
CA ASN A 182 -0.39 -32.88 -44.24
C ASN A 182 -0.99 -32.66 -45.64
N GLN A 183 -2.03 -31.82 -45.79
CA GLN A 183 -2.59 -31.54 -47.12
C GLN A 183 -1.66 -30.74 -48.04
N ARG A 184 -0.69 -30.00 -47.49
CA ARG A 184 0.33 -29.30 -48.30
C ARG A 184 1.48 -30.20 -48.73
N LEU A 185 1.77 -31.27 -48.00
CA LEU A 185 2.80 -32.23 -48.39
C LEU A 185 2.30 -33.22 -49.45
N GLU A 186 1.03 -33.62 -49.41
CA GLU A 186 0.44 -34.52 -50.42
C GLU A 186 0.18 -33.82 -51.77
N ALA A 187 0.16 -32.48 -51.81
CA ALA A 187 0.08 -31.72 -53.07
C ALA A 187 1.46 -31.42 -53.69
N MET A 188 2.55 -31.90 -53.10
CA MET A 188 3.93 -31.72 -53.55
C MET A 188 4.65 -33.03 -53.93
N ILE A 189 3.96 -34.17 -53.87
CA ILE A 189 4.41 -35.48 -54.41
C ILE A 189 3.53 -35.81 -55.62
#